data_AF-A0A2U8WQ25-F1
#
_entry.id   AF-A0A2U8WQ25-F1
#
_cell.length_a   1.000
_cell.length_b   1.000
_cell.length_c   1.000
_cell.angle_alpha   90.00
_cell.angle_beta   90.00
_cell.angle_gamma   90.00
#
_symmetry.space_group_name_H-M   'P 1'
#
loop_
_entity.id
_entity.type
_entity.pdbx_description
1 polymer ?
#
loop_
_entity_poly.entity_id
_entity_poly.type
_entity_poly.pdbx_seq_one_letter_code
_entity_poly.pdbx_strand_id
1 'polypeptide(L)'
;MRAALLALALFLPGPARAAPAPVAGLPLPGCAEVRASALVGSALVASFETRYPPALVGEASVERLALDPGQVENAAAYLACVAGLTGLDVFVAEQGLSLFASRRHGRAALAALDRIARGTGPEARGARDYARQIRAYLRGPGR
;
A
#
# COMPACT_ATOMS: atom_id res chain seq x y z
N MET A 1 -23.51 52.34 23.82
CA MET A 1 -23.76 50.97 23.31
C MET A 1 -22.77 50.67 22.19
N ARG A 2 -22.07 49.55 22.33
CA ARG A 2 -21.39 48.72 21.31
C ARG A 2 -20.27 49.33 20.44
N ALA A 3 -19.08 48.84 20.76
CA ALA A 3 -17.87 48.75 19.96
C ALA A 3 -18.07 48.01 18.62
N ALA A 4 -17.21 48.31 17.65
CA ALA A 4 -16.72 47.32 16.70
C ALA A 4 -15.39 47.80 16.09
N LEU A 5 -14.29 47.25 16.59
CA LEU A 5 -12.97 47.31 15.97
C LEU A 5 -13.01 46.61 14.61
N LEU A 6 -12.64 47.30 13.53
CA LEU A 6 -12.25 46.66 12.28
C LEU A 6 -10.80 46.14 12.40
N ALA A 7 -10.67 44.86 12.74
CA ALA A 7 -9.43 44.12 12.58
C ALA A 7 -9.49 43.38 11.23
N LEU A 8 -8.95 44.01 10.17
CA LEU A 8 -8.77 43.41 8.86
C LEU A 8 -7.53 42.50 8.89
N ALA A 9 -7.64 41.32 9.49
CA ALA A 9 -6.59 40.33 9.52
C ALA A 9 -6.65 39.45 8.24
N LEU A 10 -5.80 39.79 7.28
CA LEU A 10 -4.97 38.89 6.47
C LEU A 10 -5.44 37.42 6.37
N PHE A 11 -6.33 37.11 5.43
CA PHE A 11 -6.45 35.75 4.89
C PHE A 11 -5.58 35.63 3.63
N LEU A 12 -4.26 35.55 3.84
CA LEU A 12 -3.36 35.06 2.80
C LEU A 12 -3.52 33.54 2.74
N PRO A 13 -4.00 32.95 1.63
CA PRO A 13 -3.97 31.50 1.47
C PRO A 13 -2.49 31.07 1.51
N GLY A 14 -2.15 30.24 2.50
CA GLY A 14 -0.82 29.65 2.58
C GLY A 14 -0.48 28.91 1.29
N PRO A 15 0.81 28.79 0.92
CA PRO A 15 1.20 28.12 -0.32
C PRO A 15 0.61 26.71 -0.33
N ALA A 16 -0.29 26.46 -1.28
CA ALA A 16 -0.82 25.13 -1.53
C ALA A 16 0.38 24.22 -1.80
N ARG A 17 0.67 23.33 -0.84
CA ARG A 17 1.70 22.30 -1.03
C ARG A 17 1.29 21.52 -2.28
N ALA A 18 2.11 21.61 -3.33
CA ALA A 18 1.93 20.81 -4.53
C ALA A 18 1.84 19.34 -4.10
N ALA A 19 0.80 18.65 -4.57
CA ALA A 19 0.66 17.23 -4.33
C ALA A 19 1.91 16.52 -4.87
N PRO A 20 2.45 15.52 -4.16
CA PRO A 20 3.57 14.72 -4.67
C PRO A 20 3.22 14.15 -6.03
N ALA A 21 4.19 14.14 -6.94
CA ALA A 21 3.99 13.59 -8.28
C ALA A 21 3.59 12.11 -8.20
N PRO A 22 2.66 11.64 -9.06
CA PRO A 22 2.23 10.25 -9.06
C PRO A 22 3.42 9.34 -9.37
N VAL A 23 3.62 8.31 -8.55
CA VAL A 23 4.60 7.25 -8.84
C VAL A 23 4.06 6.42 -9.99
N ALA A 24 4.88 6.21 -11.03
CA ALA A 24 4.50 5.43 -12.20
C ALA A 24 3.97 4.04 -11.81
N GLY A 25 2.80 3.68 -12.34
CA GLY A 25 2.14 2.41 -12.05
C GLY A 25 1.23 2.40 -10.82
N LEU A 26 1.01 3.56 -10.17
CA LEU A 26 -0.02 3.74 -9.15
C LEU A 26 -1.16 4.66 -9.67
N PRO A 27 -2.42 4.45 -9.25
CA PRO A 27 -2.89 3.40 -8.34
C PRO A 27 -2.97 2.02 -9.01
N LEU A 28 -2.85 0.98 -8.19
CA LEU A 28 -3.08 -0.41 -8.56
C LEU A 28 -4.58 -0.76 -8.48
N PRO A 29 -5.05 -1.78 -9.23
CA PRO A 29 -6.42 -2.22 -9.20
C PRO A 29 -6.88 -2.63 -7.80
N GLY A 30 -8.13 -2.33 -7.49
CA GLY A 30 -8.76 -2.81 -6.26
C GLY A 30 -9.01 -4.32 -6.29
N CYS A 31 -9.24 -4.95 -5.15
CA CYS A 31 -9.40 -6.41 -5.12
C CYS A 31 -10.64 -6.91 -5.90
N ALA A 32 -11.70 -6.10 -5.97
CA ALA A 32 -12.86 -6.40 -6.81
C ALA A 32 -12.47 -6.50 -8.30
N GLU A 33 -11.61 -5.60 -8.78
CA GLU A 33 -11.11 -5.59 -10.17
C GLU A 33 -10.17 -6.78 -10.43
N VAL A 34 -9.30 -7.11 -9.46
CA VAL A 34 -8.43 -8.30 -9.55
C VAL A 34 -9.25 -9.59 -9.61
N ARG A 35 -10.31 -9.71 -8.80
CA ARG A 35 -11.24 -10.86 -8.88
C ARG A 35 -11.99 -10.89 -10.21
N ALA A 36 -12.44 -9.73 -10.69
CA ALA A 36 -13.17 -9.62 -11.95
C ALA A 36 -12.33 -10.00 -13.18
N SER A 37 -11.00 -9.93 -13.11
CA SER A 37 -10.14 -10.41 -14.18
C SER A 37 -10.13 -11.94 -14.35
N ALA A 38 -10.70 -12.68 -13.38
CA ALA A 38 -10.80 -14.15 -13.38
C ALA A 38 -9.47 -14.89 -13.60
N LEU A 39 -8.34 -14.23 -13.29
CA LEU A 39 -7.01 -14.83 -13.36
C LEU A 39 -6.77 -15.65 -12.08
N VAL A 40 -6.21 -16.83 -12.23
CA VAL A 40 -5.93 -17.76 -11.12
C VAL A 40 -4.50 -18.31 -11.22
N GLY A 41 -3.92 -18.67 -10.07
CA GLY A 41 -2.60 -19.29 -9.99
C GLY A 41 -1.51 -18.48 -10.71
N SER A 42 -0.71 -19.15 -11.55
CA SER A 42 0.42 -18.56 -12.26
C SER A 42 0.02 -17.42 -13.21
N ALA A 43 -1.19 -17.43 -13.78
CA ALA A 43 -1.65 -16.35 -14.65
C ALA A 43 -1.87 -15.05 -13.87
N LEU A 44 -2.34 -15.15 -12.63
CA LEU A 44 -2.46 -14.00 -11.73
C LEU A 44 -1.08 -13.50 -11.29
N VAL A 45 -0.14 -14.41 -11.00
CA VAL A 45 1.25 -14.05 -10.66
C VAL A 45 1.95 -13.31 -11.82
N ALA A 46 1.80 -13.78 -13.07
CA ALA A 46 2.36 -13.09 -14.24
C ALA A 46 1.74 -11.69 -14.44
N SER A 47 0.44 -11.55 -14.19
CA SER A 47 -0.24 -10.26 -14.22
C SER A 47 0.24 -9.33 -13.12
N PHE A 48 0.55 -9.87 -11.94
CA PHE A 48 1.16 -9.16 -10.84
C PHE A 48 2.57 -8.67 -11.20
N GLU A 49 3.43 -9.53 -11.73
CA GLU A 49 4.80 -9.18 -12.15
C GLU A 49 4.82 -8.02 -13.16
N THR A 50 3.90 -8.03 -14.12
CA THR A 50 3.79 -6.97 -15.13
C THR A 50 3.30 -5.64 -14.54
N ARG A 51 2.47 -5.69 -13.51
CA ARG A 51 1.73 -4.52 -13.01
C ARG A 51 2.34 -3.90 -11.77
N TYR A 52 2.93 -4.70 -10.89
CA TYR A 52 3.48 -4.22 -9.64
C TYR A 52 4.70 -3.32 -9.93
N PRO A 53 4.70 -2.05 -9.49
CA PRO A 53 5.74 -1.12 -9.88
C PRO A 53 7.14 -1.61 -9.48
N PRO A 54 8.11 -1.68 -10.42
CA PRO A 54 9.49 -2.10 -10.10
C PRO A 54 10.15 -1.22 -9.03
N ALA A 55 9.74 0.05 -8.94
CA ALA A 55 10.22 0.96 -7.90
C ALA A 55 9.81 0.53 -6.48
N LEU A 56 8.79 -0.32 -6.33
CA LEU A 56 8.31 -0.85 -5.05
C LEU A 56 8.97 -2.18 -4.65
N VAL A 57 9.77 -2.77 -5.53
CA VAL A 57 10.42 -4.08 -5.30
C VAL A 57 11.73 -3.95 -4.53
N GLY A 58 12.46 -2.84 -4.69
CA GLY A 58 13.77 -2.61 -4.05
C GLY A 58 13.70 -1.67 -2.85
N GLU A 59 14.28 -2.07 -1.72
CA GLU A 59 14.29 -1.28 -0.47
C GLU A 59 14.82 0.14 -0.71
N ALA A 60 16.00 0.27 -1.33
CA ALA A 60 16.61 1.57 -1.61
C ALA A 60 15.75 2.46 -2.51
N SER A 61 14.99 1.85 -3.43
CA SER A 61 14.05 2.58 -4.30
C SER A 61 12.85 3.07 -3.51
N VAL A 62 12.20 2.19 -2.74
CA VAL A 62 11.05 2.52 -1.90
C VAL A 62 11.34 3.66 -0.93
N GLU A 63 12.51 3.65 -0.28
CA GLU A 63 12.90 4.69 0.67
C GLU A 63 12.97 6.11 0.06
N ARG A 64 13.35 6.20 -1.23
CA ARG A 64 13.46 7.47 -1.95
C ARG A 64 12.11 7.96 -2.49
N LEU A 65 11.12 7.09 -2.63
CA LEU A 65 9.81 7.48 -3.15
C LEU A 65 9.07 8.39 -2.16
N ALA A 66 8.47 9.45 -2.69
CA ALA A 66 7.55 10.31 -1.97
C ALA A 66 6.12 9.75 -2.08
N LEU A 67 5.89 8.57 -1.50
CA LEU A 67 4.55 7.96 -1.46
C LEU A 67 3.66 8.73 -0.49
N ASP A 68 2.47 9.11 -0.95
CA ASP A 68 1.42 9.60 -0.05
C ASP A 68 0.73 8.43 0.69
N PRO A 69 -0.02 8.70 1.78
CA PRO A 69 -0.67 7.64 2.54
C PRO A 69 -1.63 6.77 1.71
N GLY A 70 -2.36 7.35 0.76
CA GLY A 70 -3.30 6.62 -0.11
C GLY A 70 -2.59 5.67 -1.06
N GLN A 71 -1.42 6.06 -1.57
CA GLN A 71 -0.57 5.20 -2.41
C GLN A 71 -0.03 4.00 -1.62
N VAL A 72 0.44 4.21 -0.39
CA VAL A 72 0.90 3.12 0.48
C VAL A 72 -0.24 2.15 0.81
N GLU A 73 -1.42 2.69 1.13
CA GLU A 73 -2.61 1.89 1.41
C GLU A 73 -3.08 1.09 0.20
N ASN A 74 -3.11 1.70 -0.99
CA ASN A 74 -3.47 1.04 -2.24
C ASN A 74 -2.50 -0.12 -2.57
N ALA A 75 -1.19 0.10 -2.48
CA ALA A 75 -0.20 -0.94 -2.73
C ALA A 75 -0.31 -2.11 -1.72
N ALA A 76 -0.48 -1.81 -0.43
CA ALA A 76 -0.65 -2.84 0.59
C ALA A 76 -1.94 -3.65 0.39
N ALA A 77 -3.04 -3.00 -0.02
CA ALA A 77 -4.30 -3.66 -0.32
C ALA A 77 -4.22 -4.55 -1.56
N TYR A 78 -3.54 -4.08 -2.61
CA TYR A 78 -3.29 -4.88 -3.82
C TYR A 78 -2.49 -6.14 -3.50
N LEU A 79 -1.38 -6.01 -2.76
CA LEU A 79 -0.54 -7.13 -2.33
C LEU A 79 -1.35 -8.16 -1.51
N ALA A 80 -2.14 -7.69 -0.54
CA ALA A 80 -2.99 -8.56 0.26
C ALA A 80 -4.03 -9.34 -0.58
N CYS A 81 -4.61 -8.67 -1.58
CA CYS A 81 -5.55 -9.29 -2.49
C CYS A 81 -4.90 -10.37 -3.35
N VAL A 82 -3.81 -10.02 -4.05
CA VAL A 82 -3.10 -10.94 -4.94
C VAL A 82 -2.58 -12.13 -4.14
N ALA A 83 -1.90 -11.89 -3.01
CA ALA A 83 -1.42 -12.98 -2.15
C ALA A 83 -2.56 -13.88 -1.67
N GLY A 84 -3.70 -13.30 -1.27
CA GLY A 84 -4.88 -14.09 -0.88
C GLY A 84 -5.42 -14.98 -2.01
N LEU A 85 -5.47 -14.46 -3.24
CA LEU A 85 -5.99 -15.17 -4.42
C LEU A 85 -5.01 -16.18 -5.01
N THR A 86 -3.70 -16.00 -4.81
CA THR A 86 -2.66 -16.94 -5.25
C THR A 86 -2.31 -17.99 -4.20
N GLY A 87 -2.95 -17.99 -3.03
CA GLY A 87 -2.64 -18.95 -1.97
C GLY A 87 -1.32 -18.64 -1.24
N LEU A 88 -1.00 -17.36 -1.09
CA LEU A 88 0.19 -16.82 -0.42
C LEU A 88 1.49 -17.11 -1.19
N ASP A 89 1.42 -16.98 -2.51
CA ASP A 89 2.57 -17.16 -3.39
C ASP A 89 3.81 -16.39 -2.89
N VAL A 90 4.92 -17.11 -2.79
CA VAL A 90 6.19 -16.63 -2.25
C VAL A 90 6.71 -15.44 -3.05
N PHE A 91 6.56 -15.45 -4.37
CA PHE A 91 7.01 -14.36 -5.23
C PHE A 91 6.29 -13.06 -4.89
N VAL A 92 4.97 -13.10 -4.66
CA VAL A 92 4.19 -11.90 -4.28
C VAL A 92 4.67 -11.34 -2.93
N ALA A 93 5.00 -12.21 -1.98
CA ALA A 93 5.55 -11.79 -0.70
C ALA A 93 6.94 -11.15 -0.84
N GLU A 94 7.83 -11.75 -1.62
CA GLU A 94 9.18 -11.25 -1.86
C GLU A 94 9.18 -9.89 -2.57
N GLN A 95 8.37 -9.74 -3.63
CA GLN A 95 8.25 -8.47 -4.36
C GLN A 95 7.64 -7.36 -3.48
N GLY A 96 6.69 -7.71 -2.61
CA GLY A 96 6.07 -6.78 -1.68
C GLY A 96 6.93 -6.40 -0.46
N LEU A 97 7.93 -7.21 -0.12
CA LEU A 97 8.65 -7.11 1.16
C LEU A 97 9.31 -5.74 1.35
N SER A 98 9.90 -5.17 0.31
CA SER A 98 10.56 -3.86 0.38
C SER A 98 9.63 -2.73 0.81
N LEU A 99 8.34 -2.77 0.45
CA LEU A 99 7.36 -1.80 0.91
C LEU A 99 7.14 -1.91 2.43
N PHE A 100 7.03 -3.13 2.96
CA PHE A 100 6.78 -3.36 4.38
C PHE A 100 8.03 -3.21 5.25
N ALA A 101 9.22 -3.49 4.71
CA ALA A 101 10.50 -3.31 5.36
C ALA A 101 10.95 -1.83 5.40
N SER A 102 10.34 -0.98 4.58
CA SER A 102 10.67 0.44 4.49
C SER A 102 10.58 1.14 5.85
N ARG A 103 11.62 1.90 6.20
CA ARG A 103 11.65 2.77 7.39
C ARG A 103 10.66 3.92 7.26
N ARG A 104 10.50 4.45 6.05
CA ARG A 104 9.62 5.58 5.77
C ARG A 104 8.15 5.16 5.66
N HIS A 105 7.88 4.07 4.95
CA HIS A 105 6.53 3.69 4.53
C HIS A 105 5.99 2.43 5.20
N GLY A 106 6.88 1.55 5.71
CA GLY A 106 6.52 0.22 6.17
C GLY A 106 5.52 0.20 7.32
N ARG A 107 5.62 1.13 8.27
CA ARG A 107 4.64 1.27 9.35
C ARG A 107 3.22 1.55 8.82
N ALA A 108 3.11 2.44 7.83
CA ALA A 108 1.81 2.76 7.23
C ALA A 108 1.28 1.58 6.39
N ALA A 109 2.15 0.90 5.65
CA ALA A 109 1.80 -0.30 4.89
C ALA A 109 1.28 -1.43 5.78
N LEU A 110 1.98 -1.74 6.88
CA LEU A 110 1.57 -2.73 7.87
C LEU A 110 0.25 -2.33 8.56
N ALA A 111 0.07 -1.06 8.90
CA ALA A 111 -1.18 -0.57 9.49
C ALA A 111 -2.37 -0.71 8.52
N ALA A 112 -2.15 -0.43 7.22
CA ALA A 112 -3.16 -0.62 6.18
C ALA A 112 -3.54 -2.10 6.07
N LEU A 113 -2.54 -2.99 5.97
CA LEU A 113 -2.73 -4.43 5.91
C LEU A 113 -3.51 -4.95 7.13
N ASP A 114 -3.19 -4.47 8.33
CA ASP A 114 -3.88 -4.84 9.56
C ASP A 114 -5.33 -4.37 9.62
N ARG A 115 -5.65 -3.20 9.06
CA ARG A 115 -7.04 -2.74 8.95
C ARG A 115 -7.86 -3.68 8.06
N ILE A 116 -7.30 -4.08 6.91
CA ILE A 116 -7.96 -5.03 6.00
C ILE A 116 -8.15 -6.38 6.71
N ALA A 117 -7.10 -6.86 7.40
CA ALA A 117 -7.11 -8.11 8.14
C ALA A 117 -8.18 -8.17 9.25
N ARG A 118 -8.53 -7.03 9.85
CA ARG A 118 -9.61 -6.91 10.86
C ARG A 118 -11.01 -6.81 10.24
N GLY A 119 -11.12 -6.59 8.94
CA GLY A 119 -12.41 -6.49 8.25
C GLY A 119 -13.17 -7.82 8.21
N THR A 120 -14.42 -7.74 7.76
CA THR A 120 -15.30 -8.89 7.50
C THR A 120 -15.48 -9.18 6.00
N GLY A 121 -14.88 -8.36 5.13
CA GLY A 121 -14.92 -8.52 3.69
C GLY A 121 -14.16 -9.77 3.20
N PRO A 122 -14.37 -10.15 1.93
CA PRO A 122 -13.81 -11.38 1.38
C PRO A 122 -12.28 -11.36 1.27
N GLU A 123 -11.64 -10.20 1.39
CA GLU A 123 -10.17 -10.01 1.43
C GLU A 123 -9.57 -10.26 2.82
N ALA A 124 -10.38 -10.18 3.88
CA ALA A 124 -9.86 -10.09 5.24
C ALA A 124 -9.07 -11.33 5.66
N ARG A 125 -9.49 -12.53 5.21
CA ARG A 125 -8.75 -13.78 5.47
C ARG A 125 -7.39 -13.77 4.78
N GLY A 126 -7.36 -13.47 3.48
CA GLY A 126 -6.11 -13.36 2.72
C GLY A 126 -5.16 -12.34 3.32
N ALA A 127 -5.68 -11.17 3.71
CA ALA A 127 -4.91 -10.14 4.40
C ALA A 127 -4.35 -10.61 5.75
N ARG A 128 -5.13 -11.32 6.59
CA ARG A 128 -4.62 -11.90 7.85
C ARG A 128 -3.47 -12.86 7.60
N ASP A 129 -3.59 -13.71 6.60
CA ASP A 129 -2.61 -14.75 6.32
C ASP A 129 -1.33 -14.13 5.72
N TYR A 130 -1.48 -13.21 4.78
CA TYR A 130 -0.39 -12.43 4.21
C TYR A 130 0.33 -11.57 5.27
N ALA A 131 -0.41 -10.97 6.21
CA ALA A 131 0.18 -10.22 7.31
C ALA A 131 1.01 -11.09 8.24
N ARG A 132 0.67 -12.38 8.41
CA ARG A 132 1.51 -13.34 9.15
C ARG A 132 2.76 -13.69 8.36
N GLN A 133 2.63 -13.92 7.05
CA GLN A 133 3.75 -14.22 6.16
C GLN A 133 4.77 -13.08 6.12
N ILE A 134 4.34 -11.84 5.85
CA ILE A 134 5.23 -10.67 5.81
C ILE A 134 5.94 -10.46 7.14
N ARG A 135 5.24 -10.60 8.27
CA ARG A 135 5.89 -10.51 9.59
C ARG A 135 6.88 -11.64 9.87
N ALA A 136 6.70 -12.81 9.28
CA ALA A 136 7.70 -13.87 9.36
C ALA A 136 8.96 -13.47 8.57
N TYR A 137 8.80 -12.97 7.34
CA TYR A 137 9.92 -12.45 6.54
C TYR A 137 10.69 -11.34 7.25
N LEU A 138 9.98 -10.35 7.80
CA LEU A 138 10.60 -9.23 8.50
C LEU A 138 11.37 -9.63 9.77
N ARG A 139 11.04 -10.77 10.39
CA ARG A 139 11.79 -11.29 11.54
C ARG A 139 13.08 -12.02 11.13
N GLY A 140 13.16 -12.48 9.88
CA GLY A 140 14.24 -13.32 9.37
C GLY A 140 14.20 -14.76 9.93
N PRO A 141 14.93 -15.71 9.32
CA PRO A 141 15.08 -17.05 9.87
C PRO A 141 15.93 -17.00 11.16
N GLY A 142 15.41 -17.54 12.27
CA GLY A 142 16.18 -17.71 13.53
C GLY A 142 15.69 -16.93 14.77
N ARG A 143 14.45 -16.43 14.78
CA ARG A 143 13.79 -15.89 15.97
C ARG A 143 12.49 -16.60 16.31
#